data_AF-A0A8B6XKJ9-F1
#
_entry.id   AF-A0A8B6XKJ9-F1
#
_cell.length_a   1.000
_cell.length_b   1.000
_cell.length_c   1.000
_cell.angle_alpha   90.00
_cell.angle_beta   90.00
_cell.angle_gamma   90.00
#
_symmetry.space_group_name_H-M   'P 1'
#
loop_
_entity.id
_entity.type
_entity.pdbx_description
1 polymer ?
#
loop_
_entity_poly.entity_id
_entity_poly.type
_entity_poly.pdbx_seq_one_letter_code
_entity_poly.pdbx_strand_id
1 'polypeptide(L)' 'MELLTPEGWSSAYSIEAVIMQISATLVKGKARVDFSGTKKVDIVYSSHKAEAAHRSLVKIHKDTGWFTPPKDEG' A
#
# COMPACT_ATOMS: atom_id res chain seq x y z
N MET A 1 -4.24 5.59 -3.74
CA MET A 1 -3.05 4.85 -3.24
C MET A 1 -1.94 4.87 -4.30
N GLU A 2 -1.83 5.94 -5.09
CA GLU A 2 -0.96 5.91 -6.29
C GLU A 2 0.51 6.15 -5.97
N LEU A 3 0.80 6.71 -4.80
CA LEU A 3 2.14 7.16 -4.38
C LEU A 3 3.24 6.12 -4.60
N LEU A 4 2.96 4.83 -4.35
CA LEU A 4 3.94 3.75 -4.43
C LEU A 4 3.89 2.94 -5.74
N THR A 5 3.23 3.49 -6.75
CA THR A 5 3.23 2.98 -8.13
C THR A 5 4.06 3.90 -9.02
N PRO A 6 4.59 3.41 -10.17
CA PRO A 6 5.37 4.25 -11.08
C PRO A 6 4.64 5.50 -11.57
N GLU A 7 3.30 5.46 -11.66
CA GLU A 7 2.48 6.56 -12.18
C GLU A 7 2.21 7.64 -11.12
N GLY A 8 2.14 7.26 -9.84
CA GLY A 8 1.89 8.21 -8.75
C GLY A 8 3.13 8.63 -7.96
N TRP A 9 4.29 7.99 -8.18
CA TRP A 9 5.56 8.37 -7.53
C TRP A 9 6.18 9.60 -8.19
N SER A 10 6.73 10.50 -7.38
CA SER A 10 7.54 11.63 -7.83
C SER A 10 8.75 11.79 -6.91
N SER A 11 9.91 12.08 -7.48
CA SER A 11 11.14 12.36 -6.73
C SER A 11 11.05 13.63 -5.87
N ALA A 12 10.03 14.46 -6.09
CA ALA A 12 9.76 15.64 -5.28
C ALA A 12 9.19 15.31 -3.89
N TYR A 13 8.70 14.10 -3.66
CA TYR A 13 8.14 13.72 -2.36
C TYR A 13 9.25 13.52 -1.32
N SER A 14 9.14 14.22 -0.20
CA SER A 14 10.00 13.96 0.95
C SER A 14 9.65 12.62 1.57
N ILE A 15 10.66 11.92 2.08
CA ILE A 15 10.45 10.64 2.78
C ILE A 15 9.55 10.82 4.01
N GLU A 16 9.63 11.96 4.68
CA GLU A 16 8.74 12.30 5.79
C GLU A 16 7.27 12.34 5.34
N ALA A 17 6.96 12.99 4.22
CA ALA A 17 5.60 13.04 3.68
C ALA A 17 5.10 11.63 3.31
N VAL A 18 5.97 10.79 2.75
CA VAL A 18 5.65 9.40 2.40
C VAL A 18 5.32 8.58 3.65
N ILE A 19 6.13 8.68 4.71
CA ILE A 19 5.88 7.98 5.98
C ILE A 19 4.55 8.43 6.58
N MET A 20 4.30 9.74 6.65
CA MET A 20 3.06 10.29 7.19
C MET A 20 1.84 9.82 6.39
N GLN A 21 1.92 9.80 5.06
CA GLN A 21 0.85 9.32 4.20
C GLN A 21 0.58 7.82 4.38
N ILE A 22 1.64 7.00 4.53
CA ILE A 22 1.47 5.57 4.87
C ILE A 22 0.74 5.43 6.21
N SER A 23 1.13 6.18 7.25
CA SER A 23 0.44 6.17 8.54
C SER A 23 -1.04 6.58 8.41
N ALA A 24 -1.33 7.64 7.66
CA ALA A 24 -2.70 8.10 7.43
C ALA A 24 -3.56 7.07 6.67
N THR A 25 -2.99 6.39 5.66
CA THR A 25 -3.71 5.37 4.89
C THR A 25 -4.03 4.13 5.71
N LEU A 26 -3.17 3.72 6.65
CA LEU A 26 -3.48 2.62 7.57
C LEU A 26 -4.68 2.95 8.47
N VAL A 27 -4.76 4.19 8.97
CA VAL A 27 -5.91 4.65 9.78
C VAL A 27 -7.18 4.70 8.95
N LYS A 28 -7.14 5.33 7.76
CA LYS A 28 -8.28 5.39 6.83
C LYS A 28 -8.78 3.99 6.44
N GLY A 29 -7.86 3.06 6.21
CA GLY A 29 -8.14 1.65 5.89
C GLY A 29 -8.59 0.80 7.09
N LYS A 30 -8.73 1.38 8.29
CA LYS A 30 -9.11 0.68 9.53
C LYS A 30 -8.20 -0.53 9.84
N ALA A 31 -6.91 -0.42 9.54
CA ALA A 31 -5.94 -1.50 9.78
C ALA A 31 -5.95 -1.96 11.26
N ARG A 32 -5.69 -3.24 11.49
CA ARG A 32 -5.65 -3.87 12.82
C ARG A 32 -4.43 -4.78 12.93
N VAL A 33 -3.96 -4.95 14.16
CA VAL A 33 -2.91 -5.93 14.47
C VAL A 33 -3.55 -7.30 14.58
N ASP A 34 -3.09 -8.25 13.77
CA ASP A 34 -3.49 -9.65 13.87
C ASP A 34 -2.61 -10.37 14.91
N PHE A 35 -3.16 -10.54 16.11
CA PHE A 35 -2.49 -11.26 17.21
C PHE A 35 -2.62 -12.79 17.08
N SER A 36 -3.44 -13.30 16.16
CA SER A 36 -3.63 -14.75 15.95
C SER A 36 -2.49 -15.38 15.14
N GLY A 37 -1.74 -14.58 14.37
CA GLY A 37 -0.59 -14.98 13.55
C GLY A 37 0.71 -15.30 14.32
N THR A 38 0.60 -15.62 15.61
CA THR A 38 1.67 -15.58 16.63
C THR A 38 2.82 -16.59 16.48
N LYS A 39 2.87 -17.40 15.41
CA LYS A 39 3.96 -18.39 15.23
C LYS A 39 4.74 -18.29 13.92
N LYS A 40 4.37 -17.42 12.99
CA LYS A 40 4.87 -17.51 11.60
C LYS A 40 4.98 -16.16 10.88
N VAL A 41 5.41 -15.10 11.57
CA VAL A 41 5.59 -13.77 10.96
C VAL A 41 6.48 -13.84 9.71
N ASP A 42 7.60 -14.56 9.77
CA ASP A 42 8.53 -14.71 8.63
C ASP A 42 7.95 -15.49 7.43
N ILE A 43 6.91 -16.30 7.67
CA ILE A 43 6.20 -17.02 6.61
C ILE A 43 5.12 -16.14 6.01
N VAL A 44 4.47 -15.28 6.81
CA VAL A 44 3.40 -14.39 6.33
C VAL A 44 3.98 -13.17 5.62
N TYR A 45 4.98 -12.54 6.21
CA TYR A 45 5.64 -11.35 5.70
C TYR A 45 7.11 -11.65 5.38
N SER A 46 7.49 -11.51 4.12
CA SER A 46 8.89 -11.62 3.67
C SER A 46 9.11 -10.73 2.45
N SER A 47 10.37 -10.30 2.21
CA SER A 47 10.71 -9.44 1.06
C SER A 47 10.25 -10.07 -0.26
N HIS A 48 10.55 -11.35 -0.47
CA HIS A 48 10.21 -12.07 -1.69
C HIS A 48 8.69 -12.07 -1.98
N LYS A 49 7.87 -12.29 -0.95
CA LYS A 49 6.41 -12.26 -1.09
C LYS A 49 5.89 -10.84 -1.35
N ALA A 50 6.42 -9.85 -0.63
CA ALA A 50 6.05 -8.45 -0.81
C ALA A 50 6.39 -7.95 -2.22
N GLU A 51 7.58 -8.29 -2.74
CA GLU A 51 8.01 -7.97 -4.11
C GLU A 51 7.11 -8.64 -5.16
N ALA A 52 6.80 -9.93 -5.00
CA ALA A 52 5.93 -10.65 -5.92
C ALA A 52 4.50 -10.05 -5.95
N ALA A 53 3.96 -9.70 -4.78
CA ALA A 53 2.67 -9.02 -4.65
C ALA A 53 2.71 -7.63 -5.30
N HIS A 54 3.74 -6.83 -5.03
CA HIS A 54 3.90 -5.49 -5.60
C HIS A 54 3.99 -5.52 -7.13
N ARG A 55 4.81 -6.41 -7.71
CA ARG A 55 4.92 -6.58 -9.17
C ARG A 55 3.56 -6.92 -9.80
N SER A 56 2.79 -7.79 -9.15
CA SER A 56 1.46 -8.18 -9.63
C SER A 56 0.48 -7.00 -9.57
N LEU A 57 0.48 -6.24 -8.48
CA LEU A 57 -0.36 -5.06 -8.28
C LEU A 57 -0.03 -3.94 -9.28
N VAL A 58 1.26 -3.65 -9.51
CA VAL A 58 1.68 -2.62 -10.47
C VAL A 58 1.25 -2.97 -11.90
N LYS A 59 1.32 -4.26 -12.27
CA LYS A 59 0.85 -4.71 -13.58
C LYS A 59 -0.64 -4.43 -13.76
N ILE A 60 -1.46 -4.85 -12.78
CA ILE A 60 -2.91 -4.64 -12.84
C ILE A 60 -3.25 -3.15 -12.83
N HIS A 61 -2.59 -2.37 -11.97
CA HIS A 61 -2.76 -0.93 -11.88
C HIS A 61 -2.51 -0.23 -13.23
N LYS A 62 -1.43 -0.60 -13.93
CA LYS A 62 -1.12 -0.04 -15.24
C LYS A 62 -2.24 -0.30 -16.27
N ASP A 63 -2.88 -1.46 -16.19
CA ASP A 63 -3.88 -1.87 -17.17
C ASP A 63 -5.29 -1.34 -16.83
N THR A 64 -5.61 -1.12 -15.55
CA THR A 64 -6.98 -0.80 -15.08
C THR A 64 -7.11 0.47 -14.24
N GLY A 65 -6.00 1.07 -13.80
CA GLY A 65 -5.97 2.17 -12.84
C GLY A 65 -6.48 1.77 -11.46
N TRP A 66 -6.58 2.75 -10.54
CA TRP A 66 -7.28 2.55 -9.27
C TRP A 66 -8.72 3.06 -9.33
N PHE A 67 -9.62 2.32 -8.66
CA PHE A 67 -10.96 2.82 -8.40
C PHE A 67 -10.89 4.10 -7.56
N THR A 68 -11.49 5.18 -8.04
CA THR A 68 -11.66 6.44 -7.32
C THR A 68 -13.08 6.49 -6.74
N PRO A 69 -13.25 6.35 -5.42
CA PRO A 69 -14.57 6.47 -4.81
C PRO A 69 -15.16 7.88 -5.01
N PRO A 70 -16.49 8.01 -5.14
CA PRO A 70 -17.17 9.31 -5.18
C PRO A 70 -16.89 10.15 -3.94
N LYS A 71 -16.97 11.49 -4.08
CA LYS A 71 -16.60 12.46 -3.04
C LYS A 71 -17.44 12.38 -1.75
N ASP A 72 -18.57 11.68 -1.77
CA ASP A 72 -19.56 11.66 -0.70
C ASP A 72 -19.26 10.66 0.45
N GLU A 73 -18.16 9.90 0.37
CA GLU A 73 -17.68 9.01 1.45
C GLU A 73 -16.45 9.57 2.20
N GLY A 74 -16.42 10.89 2.42
CA GLY A 74 -15.37 11.63 3.12
C GLY A 74 -15.55 11.71 4.63
#